data_AF-A0A524EVB1-F1
#
_entry.id   AF-A0A524EVB1-F1
#
_cell.length_a   1.000
_cell.length_b   1.000
_cell.length_c   1.000
_cell.angle_alpha   90.00
_cell.angle_beta   90.00
_cell.angle_gamma   90.00
#
_symmetry.space_group_name_H-M   'P 1'
#
loop_
_entity.id
_entity.type
_entity.pdbx_description
1 polymer ?
#
loop_
_entity_poly.entity_id
_entity_poly.type
_entity_poly.pdbx_seq_one_letter_code
_entity_poly.pdbx_strand_id
1 'polypeptide(L)'
;MDKKNEREPPIQASSKQQRLAKENKSEKKTPIIDDDFNIPEIPEPPKKTIKLTHNSPGLSAQILRDVKTLENKITKVVLVNCERCKEIIAVPIPRDYIVTSKIPVVPVSYVHKNPKGKDIHCITLYLDSDFDIRRQRISDVVISDKI
;
A
#
# COMPACT_ATOMS: atom_id res chain seq x y z
N MET A 1 -43.60 -18.48 -12.35
CA MET A 1 -43.39 -18.05 -13.75
C MET A 1 -43.91 -16.63 -13.81
N ASP A 2 -43.07 -15.69 -13.39
CA ASP A 2 -43.50 -14.34 -13.05
C ASP A 2 -42.91 -13.38 -14.09
N LYS A 3 -43.79 -12.95 -15.00
CA LYS A 3 -43.48 -12.07 -16.12
C LYS A 3 -43.28 -10.64 -15.60
N LYS A 4 -42.05 -10.15 -15.73
CA LYS A 4 -41.71 -8.72 -15.71
C LYS A 4 -42.51 -8.00 -16.82
N ASN A 5 -43.13 -6.88 -16.48
CA ASN A 5 -43.71 -5.98 -17.47
C ASN A 5 -43.15 -4.58 -17.23
N GLU A 6 -42.28 -4.15 -18.14
CA GLU A 6 -41.64 -2.85 -18.20
C GLU A 6 -42.67 -1.81 -18.67
N ARG A 7 -42.67 -0.63 -18.07
CA ARG A 7 -43.42 0.53 -18.58
C ARG A 7 -42.45 1.70 -18.76
N GLU A 8 -42.22 2.03 -20.03
CA GLU A 8 -41.53 3.22 -20.51
C GLU A 8 -42.31 4.50 -20.17
N PRO A 9 -41.64 5.65 -19.98
CA PRO A 9 -42.30 6.95 -19.96
C PRO A 9 -42.43 7.56 -21.37
N PRO A 10 -43.40 8.46 -21.60
CA PRO A 10 -43.87 8.83 -22.93
C PRO A 10 -43.02 9.91 -23.60
N ILE A 11 -42.84 9.76 -24.90
CA ILE A 11 -42.42 10.79 -25.85
C ILE A 11 -43.67 11.59 -26.23
N GLN A 12 -43.64 12.92 -26.09
CA GLN A 12 -44.51 13.79 -26.88
C GLN A 12 -43.71 14.93 -27.49
N ALA A 13 -43.95 15.10 -28.79
CA ALA A 13 -43.18 15.89 -29.71
C ALA A 13 -43.92 17.18 -30.11
N SER A 14 -43.11 18.15 -30.49
CA SER A 14 -43.33 19.17 -31.53
C SER A 14 -44.28 20.34 -31.25
N SER A 15 -43.81 21.55 -31.55
CA SER A 15 -44.21 22.25 -32.77
C SER A 15 -43.43 23.55 -33.01
N LYS A 16 -43.40 23.93 -34.28
CA LYS A 16 -42.51 24.86 -34.98
C LYS A 16 -42.79 26.36 -34.72
N GLN A 17 -41.68 27.11 -34.67
CA GLN A 17 -41.38 28.39 -35.36
C GLN A 17 -42.25 29.65 -35.14
N GLN A 18 -41.58 30.73 -34.68
CA GLN A 18 -41.62 32.11 -35.23
C GLN A 18 -40.49 32.93 -34.53
N ARG A 19 -39.33 33.12 -35.17
CA ARG A 19 -38.83 34.32 -35.91
C ARG A 19 -38.53 35.59 -35.08
N LEU A 20 -37.22 35.91 -35.08
CA LEU A 20 -36.54 37.23 -35.18
C LEU A 20 -36.70 38.26 -34.05
N ALA A 21 -35.60 38.56 -33.35
CA ALA A 21 -34.79 39.77 -33.57
C ALA A 21 -33.66 39.91 -32.52
N LYS A 22 -32.47 40.24 -33.04
CA LYS A 22 -31.30 40.94 -32.44
C LYS A 22 -31.40 41.35 -30.96
N GLU A 23 -30.36 41.03 -30.20
CA GLU A 23 -29.39 42.04 -29.74
C GLU A 23 -28.15 41.39 -29.09
N ASN A 24 -26.98 41.87 -29.53
CA ASN A 24 -25.68 41.52 -29.01
C ASN A 24 -25.56 42.01 -27.56
N LYS A 25 -25.34 41.11 -26.61
CA LYS A 25 -24.73 41.46 -25.34
C LYS A 25 -23.65 40.44 -25.00
N SER A 26 -22.42 40.86 -25.30
CA SER A 26 -21.18 40.28 -24.82
C SER A 26 -21.30 40.01 -23.32
N GLU A 27 -21.53 38.75 -22.97
CA GLU A 27 -21.37 38.27 -21.60
C GLU A 27 -19.87 38.23 -21.31
N LYS A 28 -19.39 39.25 -20.59
CA LYS A 28 -18.11 39.19 -19.90
C LYS A 28 -18.10 37.92 -19.06
N LYS A 29 -17.33 36.92 -19.47
CA LYS A 29 -16.90 35.83 -18.59
C LYS A 29 -16.21 36.46 -17.39
N THR A 30 -16.84 36.38 -16.23
CA THR A 30 -16.14 36.58 -14.96
C THR A 30 -15.02 35.54 -14.89
N PRO A 31 -13.77 35.92 -14.59
CA PRO A 31 -12.74 34.94 -14.31
C PRO A 31 -13.19 34.13 -13.09
N ILE A 32 -13.15 32.81 -13.21
CA ILE A 32 -13.19 31.91 -12.06
C ILE A 32 -11.94 32.27 -11.27
N ILE A 33 -12.13 32.91 -10.11
CA ILE A 33 -11.06 33.06 -9.14
C ILE A 33 -10.87 31.64 -8.60
N ASP A 34 -9.77 30.99 -8.98
CA ASP A 34 -9.31 29.80 -8.30
C ASP A 34 -8.99 30.23 -6.87
N ASP A 35 -9.99 30.13 -5.98
CA ASP A 35 -9.74 30.10 -4.55
C ASP A 35 -8.84 28.88 -4.34
N ASP A 36 -7.55 29.16 -4.18
CA ASP A 36 -6.55 28.22 -3.69
C ASP A 36 -7.17 27.48 -2.51
N PHE A 37 -7.55 26.22 -2.74
CA PHE A 37 -7.84 25.28 -1.69
C PHE A 37 -6.55 25.15 -0.88
N ASN A 38 -6.40 26.01 0.12
CA ASN A 38 -5.35 25.96 1.13
C ASN A 38 -5.53 24.66 1.90
N ILE A 39 -5.03 23.56 1.35
CA ILE A 39 -4.91 22.29 2.03
C ILE A 39 -3.85 22.54 3.10
N PRO A 40 -4.20 22.54 4.40
CA PRO A 40 -3.21 22.69 5.45
C PRO A 40 -2.19 21.56 5.34
N GLU A 41 -0.91 21.88 5.47
CA GLU A 41 0.14 20.86 5.50
C GLU A 41 -0.13 19.90 6.66
N ILE A 42 -0.48 18.66 6.32
CA ILE A 42 -0.64 17.59 7.31
C ILE A 42 0.76 17.23 7.78
N PRO A 43 1.08 17.36 9.08
CA PRO A 43 2.40 16.99 9.58
C PRO A 43 2.66 15.51 9.32
N GLU A 44 3.85 15.21 8.78
CA GLU A 44 4.25 13.81 8.58
C GLU A 44 4.22 13.06 9.92
N PRO A 45 3.68 11.83 9.95
CA PRO A 45 3.65 11.04 11.17
C PRO A 45 5.08 10.83 11.70
N PRO A 46 5.31 10.97 13.02
CA PRO A 46 6.64 10.84 13.60
C PRO A 46 7.24 9.48 13.26
N LYS A 47 8.44 9.50 12.65
CA LYS A 47 9.18 8.28 12.31
C LYS A 47 9.49 7.53 13.61
N LYS A 48 9.19 6.22 13.65
CA LYS A 48 9.56 5.36 14.78
C LYS A 48 11.09 5.41 14.96
N THR A 49 11.55 5.84 16.12
CA THR A 49 12.98 6.12 16.39
C THR A 49 13.79 4.85 16.67
N ILE A 50 13.15 3.73 16.99
CA ILE A 50 13.84 2.47 17.26
C ILE A 50 13.98 1.68 15.96
N LYS A 51 15.07 1.94 15.24
CA LYS A 51 15.52 1.06 14.16
C LYS A 51 16.25 -0.14 14.77
N LEU A 52 15.73 -1.35 14.55
CA LEU A 52 16.45 -2.58 14.83
C LEU A 52 17.64 -2.66 13.86
N THR A 53 18.82 -2.30 14.36
CA THR A 53 20.07 -2.40 13.62
C THR A 53 20.86 -3.61 14.12
N HIS A 54 21.88 -4.05 13.38
CA HIS A 54 22.75 -5.15 13.79
C HIS A 54 23.44 -4.95 15.16
N ASN A 55 23.45 -3.71 15.68
CA ASN A 55 24.02 -3.36 16.98
C ASN A 55 22.97 -3.22 18.10
N SER A 56 21.69 -3.55 17.85
CA SER A 56 20.67 -3.40 18.89
C SER A 56 20.92 -4.38 20.05
N PRO A 57 20.90 -3.90 21.32
CA PRO A 57 21.11 -4.75 22.48
C PRO A 57 20.01 -5.83 22.56
N GLY A 58 20.40 -7.09 22.75
CA GLY A 58 19.48 -8.22 22.83
C GLY A 58 19.34 -9.06 21.56
N LEU A 59 20.11 -8.78 20.50
CA LEU A 59 20.20 -9.68 19.34
C LEU A 59 20.91 -10.99 19.72
N SER A 60 20.26 -12.12 19.42
CA SER A 60 20.87 -13.43 19.64
C SER A 60 22.05 -13.64 18.69
N ALA A 61 23.07 -14.39 19.13
CA ALA A 61 24.21 -14.77 18.28
C ALA A 61 23.79 -15.58 17.04
N GLN A 62 22.57 -16.13 17.04
CA GLN A 62 21.99 -16.79 15.87
C GLN A 62 21.62 -15.78 14.78
N ILE A 63 20.89 -14.71 15.13
CA ILE A 63 20.45 -13.69 14.16
C ILE A 63 21.66 -13.01 13.49
N LEU A 64 22.72 -12.74 14.25
CA LEU A 64 23.95 -12.17 13.68
C LEU A 64 24.63 -13.10 12.67
N ARG A 65 24.56 -14.43 12.89
CA ARG A 65 25.04 -15.41 11.92
C ARG A 65 24.15 -15.43 10.68
N ASP A 66 22.83 -15.42 10.87
CA ASP A 66 21.86 -15.45 9.78
C ASP A 66 21.97 -14.20 8.88
N VAL A 67 22.20 -13.02 9.46
CA VAL A 67 22.46 -11.80 8.68
C VAL A 67 23.73 -11.95 7.84
N LYS A 68 24.83 -12.46 8.43
CA LYS A 68 26.10 -12.64 7.72
C LYS A 68 26.03 -13.68 6.60
N THR A 69 25.22 -14.71 6.74
CA THR A 69 25.10 -15.78 5.73
C THR A 69 24.14 -15.40 4.60
N LEU A 70 23.08 -14.66 4.92
CA LEU A 70 22.03 -14.30 3.96
C LEU A 70 22.31 -12.98 3.23
N GLU A 71 23.04 -12.05 3.86
CA GLU A 71 23.32 -10.74 3.27
C GLU A 71 24.41 -10.85 2.19
N ASN A 72 24.04 -10.46 0.97
CA ASN A 72 24.89 -10.51 -0.20
C ASN A 72 24.70 -9.24 -1.06
N LYS A 73 25.44 -9.14 -2.18
CA LYS A 73 25.26 -8.04 -3.13
C LYS A 73 23.87 -8.01 -3.75
N ILE A 74 23.22 -9.16 -3.89
CA ILE A 74 21.90 -9.31 -4.53
C ILE A 74 20.77 -9.28 -3.49
N THR A 75 21.05 -9.72 -2.26
CA THR A 75 20.03 -9.89 -1.21
C THR A 75 20.34 -9.00 -0.03
N LYS A 76 19.40 -8.15 0.36
CA LYS A 76 19.48 -7.35 1.59
C LYS A 76 18.68 -8.05 2.68
N VAL A 77 19.23 -8.11 3.89
CA VAL A 77 18.52 -8.66 5.05
C VAL A 77 17.91 -7.52 5.85
N VAL A 78 16.62 -7.61 6.14
CA VAL A 78 15.89 -6.69 7.02
C VAL A 78 15.51 -7.43 8.29
N LEU A 79 15.80 -6.83 9.44
CA LEU A 79 15.45 -7.37 10.75
C LEU A 79 14.07 -6.90 11.15
N VAL A 80 13.19 -7.84 11.45
CA VAL A 80 11.78 -7.58 11.77
C VAL A 80 11.42 -8.23 13.09
N ASN A 81 10.74 -7.51 13.96
CA ASN A 81 10.13 -8.11 15.14
C ASN A 81 8.79 -8.75 14.76
N CYS A 82 8.68 -10.07 14.89
CA CYS A 82 7.40 -10.74 14.75
C CYS A 82 6.61 -10.67 16.06
N GLU A 83 5.49 -9.93 16.05
CA GLU A 83 4.64 -9.76 17.24
C GLU A 83 3.99 -11.07 17.70
N ARG A 84 3.78 -12.03 16.78
CA ARG A 84 3.19 -13.34 17.08
C ARG A 84 4.20 -14.30 17.70
N CYS A 85 5.43 -14.35 17.19
CA CYS A 85 6.52 -15.14 17.80
C CYS A 85 7.15 -14.47 19.02
N LYS A 86 7.03 -13.14 19.13
CA LYS A 86 7.80 -12.28 20.05
C LYS A 86 9.31 -12.40 19.86
N GLU A 87 9.73 -12.54 18.61
CA GLU A 87 11.13 -12.77 18.23
C GLU A 87 11.54 -11.97 17.00
N ILE A 88 12.82 -11.64 16.90
CA ILE A 88 13.40 -10.94 15.76
C ILE A 88 13.76 -11.95 14.67
N ILE A 89 13.34 -11.66 13.45
CA ILE A 89 13.48 -12.51 12.27
C ILE A 89 14.30 -11.77 11.23
N ALA A 90 15.27 -12.47 10.64
CA ALA A 90 16.02 -12.01 9.48
C ALA A 90 15.24 -12.33 8.21
N VAL A 91 14.74 -11.30 7.52
CA VAL A 91 13.99 -11.44 6.27
C VAL A 91 14.90 -11.11 5.09
N PRO A 92 15.24 -12.09 4.23
CA PRO A 92 16.02 -11.85 3.03
C PRO A 92 15.14 -11.26 1.92
N ILE A 93 15.53 -10.11 1.39
CA ILE A 93 14.81 -9.39 0.32
C ILE A 93 15.73 -9.21 -0.88
N PRO A 94 15.31 -9.64 -2.09
CA PRO A 94 16.03 -9.33 -3.32
C PRO A 94 16.10 -7.82 -3.54
N ARG A 95 17.31 -7.27 -3.72
CA ARG A 95 17.50 -5.82 -3.87
C ARG A 95 16.81 -5.28 -5.11
N ASP A 96 16.93 -6.00 -6.22
CA ASP A 96 16.37 -5.58 -7.50
C ASP A 96 14.85 -5.39 -7.42
N TYR A 97 14.15 -6.22 -6.63
CA TYR A 97 12.70 -6.13 -6.45
C TYR A 97 12.27 -4.80 -5.80
N ILE A 98 13.11 -4.24 -4.92
CA ILE A 98 12.83 -2.98 -4.23
C ILE A 98 13.32 -1.78 -5.05
N VAL A 99 14.57 -1.82 -5.52
CA VAL A 99 15.23 -0.68 -6.19
C VAL A 99 14.63 -0.39 -7.56
N THR A 100 14.18 -1.42 -8.29
CA THR A 100 13.57 -1.24 -9.63
C THR A 100 12.08 -0.97 -9.59
N SER A 101 11.47 -0.97 -8.40
CA SER A 101 10.04 -0.74 -8.24
C SER A 101 9.62 0.65 -8.71
N LYS A 102 8.50 0.72 -9.44
CA LYS A 102 7.85 1.99 -9.83
C LYS A 102 7.06 2.62 -8.69
N ILE A 103 6.70 1.84 -7.67
CA ILE A 103 5.97 2.32 -6.50
C ILE A 103 6.96 2.64 -5.37
N PRO A 104 6.75 3.74 -4.64
CA PRO A 104 7.70 4.20 -3.60
C PRO A 104 7.74 3.29 -2.37
N VAL A 105 6.69 2.51 -2.15
CA VAL A 105 6.58 1.57 -1.03
C VAL A 105 6.18 0.21 -1.58
N VAL A 106 7.05 -0.78 -1.40
CA VAL A 106 6.91 -2.12 -1.96
C VAL A 106 6.46 -3.10 -0.88
N PRO A 107 5.34 -3.83 -1.09
CA PRO A 107 4.94 -4.89 -0.20
C PRO A 107 5.78 -6.15 -0.45
N VAL A 108 6.40 -6.68 0.61
CA VAL A 108 7.11 -7.95 0.62
C VAL A 108 6.45 -8.85 1.65
N SER A 109 6.02 -10.03 1.22
CA SER A 109 5.41 -11.04 2.09
C SER A 109 6.41 -12.15 2.35
N TYR A 110 6.67 -12.43 3.62
CA TYR A 110 7.60 -13.47 4.07
C TYR A 110 6.89 -14.43 5.01
N VAL A 111 6.81 -15.69 4.60
CA VAL A 111 6.24 -16.77 5.40
C VAL A 111 7.34 -17.41 6.22
N HIS A 112 7.12 -17.52 7.52
CA HIS A 112 8.06 -18.21 8.42
C HIS A 112 7.33 -19.07 9.43
N LYS A 113 8.09 -19.95 10.08
CA LYS A 113 7.62 -20.83 11.16
C LYS A 113 8.08 -20.28 12.50
N ASN A 114 7.25 -20.40 13.53
CA ASN A 114 7.66 -20.09 14.89
C ASN A 114 8.66 -21.16 15.39
N PRO A 115 9.83 -20.77 15.92
CA PRO A 115 10.79 -21.72 16.47
C PRO A 115 10.29 -22.46 17.73
N LYS A 116 9.28 -21.92 18.42
CA LYS A 116 8.68 -22.52 19.63
C LYS A 116 7.48 -23.43 19.35
N GLY A 117 7.01 -23.58 18.12
CA GLY A 117 5.87 -24.43 17.79
C GLY A 117 5.36 -24.25 16.36
N LYS A 118 4.63 -25.24 15.82
CA LYS A 118 4.20 -25.44 14.42
C LYS A 118 3.33 -24.34 13.78
N ASP A 119 3.27 -23.15 14.36
CA ASP A 119 2.53 -22.03 13.82
C ASP A 119 3.29 -21.40 12.66
N ILE A 120 2.62 -21.34 11.50
CA ILE A 120 3.14 -20.74 10.26
C ILE A 120 2.34 -19.48 10.02
N HIS A 121 3.03 -18.36 9.87
CA HIS A 121 2.38 -17.10 9.55
C HIS A 121 3.21 -16.27 8.58
N CYS A 122 2.54 -15.32 7.94
CA CYS A 122 3.12 -14.43 6.96
C CYS A 122 3.29 -13.05 7.58
N ILE A 123 4.48 -12.48 7.43
CA ILE A 123 4.73 -11.08 7.71
C ILE A 123 4.77 -10.33 6.37
N THR A 124 3.88 -9.36 6.22
CA THR A 124 3.90 -8.43 5.09
C THR A 124 4.54 -7.12 5.52
N LEU A 125 5.70 -6.84 4.95
CA LEU A 125 6.48 -5.62 5.14
C LEU A 125 6.21 -4.64 4.02
N TYR A 126 6.05 -3.38 4.35
CA TYR A 126 5.98 -2.28 3.39
C TYR A 126 7.29 -1.53 3.46
N LEU A 127 8.16 -1.78 2.49
CA LEU A 127 9.53 -1.27 2.45
C LEU A 127 9.63 -0.08 1.51
N ASP A 128 10.44 0.92 1.86
CA ASP A 128 10.83 1.97 0.90
C ASP A 128 12.08 1.57 0.11
N SER A 129 12.55 2.47 -0.77
CA SER A 129 13.76 2.28 -1.58
C SER A 129 15.04 2.08 -0.75
N ASP A 130 15.05 2.52 0.51
CA ASP A 130 16.16 2.37 1.45
C ASP A 130 16.04 1.10 2.32
N PHE A 131 15.05 0.25 2.03
CA PHE A 131 14.72 -0.96 2.80
C PHE A 131 14.25 -0.67 4.24
N ASP A 132 13.84 0.57 4.54
CA ASP A 132 13.24 0.92 5.82
C ASP A 132 11.78 0.43 5.88
N ILE A 133 11.40 -0.16 7.02
CA ILE A 133 10.04 -0.68 7.25
C ILE A 133 9.11 0.50 7.56
N ARG A 134 8.19 0.80 6.66
CA ARG A 134 7.13 1.82 6.85
C ARG A 134 5.92 1.26 7.57
N ARG A 135 5.51 0.04 7.22
CA ARG A 135 4.40 -0.68 7.85
C ARG A 135 4.71 -2.16 7.89
N GLN A 136 4.10 -2.84 8.86
CA GLN A 136 4.17 -4.28 9.02
C GLN A 136 2.75 -4.80 9.29
N ARG A 137 2.40 -5.93 8.70
CA ARG A 137 1.18 -6.70 8.99
C ARG A 137 1.53 -8.15 9.19
N ILE A 138 0.75 -8.84 10.02
CA ILE A 138 0.85 -10.28 10.23
C ILE A 138 -0.46 -10.89 9.73
N SER A 139 -0.35 -11.98 8.97
CA SER A 139 -1.49 -12.70 8.43
C SER A 139 -1.37 -14.19 8.73
N ASP A 140 -2.51 -14.85 8.94
CA ASP A 140 -2.59 -16.30 9.01
C ASP A 140 -2.28 -16.92 7.64
N VAL A 141 -1.60 -18.07 7.66
CA VAL A 141 -1.32 -18.84 6.46
C VAL A 141 -2.17 -20.11 6.51
N VAL A 142 -3.07 -20.25 5.55
CA VAL A 142 -3.89 -21.45 5.37
C VAL A 142 -3.28 -22.27 4.24
N ILE A 143 -2.81 -23.47 4.56
CA ILE A 143 -2.30 -24.43 3.57
C ILE A 143 -3.43 -25.42 3.29
N SER A 144 -3.88 -25.49 2.02
CA SER A 144 -4.88 -26.48 1.58
C SER A 144 -4.16 -27.63 0.91
N ASP A 145 -4.35 -28.85 1.41
CA ASP A 145 -3.78 -30.09 0.85
C ASP A 145 -4.60 -30.64 -0.33
N LYS A 146 -5.57 -29.87 -0.84
CA LYS A 146 -6.42 -30.26 -1.98
C LYS A 146 -6.37 -29.21 -3.08
N ILE A 147 -5.82 -29.61 -4.22
CA ILE A 147 -5.96 -28.97 -5.54
C ILE A 147 -6.48 -30.04 -6.50
#